data_AF-A0A7S4FA72-F1
#
_entry.id   AF-A0A7S4FA72-F1
#
_cell.length_a   1.000
_cell.length_b   1.000
_cell.length_c   1.000
_cell.angle_alpha   90.00
_cell.angle_beta   90.00
_cell.angle_gamma   90.00
#
_symmetry.space_group_name_H-M   'P 1'
#
loop_
_entity.id
_entity.type
_entity.pdbx_description
1 polymer ?
#
loop_
_entity_poly.entity_id
_entity_poly.type
_entity_poly.pdbx_seq_one_letter_code
_entity_poly.pdbx_strand_id
1 'polypeptide(L)'
;MQPRAHSLPKGRGSRVALATARPPLYSGLAASTTARSDKLVVNRLKFGLRSKGMSSDSQAERYKSQGNTALQAGLFSEAIDLYTKAIGLDPNCAVYFSNRSAAYANVERFREALDDAQEAVSLEPQWVKGHVRRGNALTGLKKHEEARKAYLKASQIEPGNDQLKAMVKAAAEAAQNEGEKDWEQDLWSEEEKEDQKGDPEEADAGEATGVHAEAHSEAGDVSAGTKKSAERGPEMSAGAPAKRRKASARVSHLLDRAV
;
A
#
# COMPACT_ATOMS: atom_id res chain seq x y z
N MET A 1 -1.34 52.34 -14.90
CA MET A 1 -1.79 53.51 -14.12
C MET A 1 -3.30 53.41 -13.96
N GLN A 2 -3.82 53.15 -12.76
CA GLN A 2 -5.19 53.56 -12.41
C GLN A 2 -5.13 54.98 -11.83
N PRO A 3 -6.21 55.79 -11.90
CA PRO A 3 -7.09 55.81 -10.72
C PRO A 3 -8.59 56.15 -10.97
N ARG A 4 -9.42 55.50 -10.13
CA ARG A 4 -10.46 56.07 -9.24
C ARG A 4 -11.70 56.82 -9.76
N ALA A 5 -12.83 56.24 -9.34
CA ALA A 5 -13.87 56.79 -8.45
C ALA A 5 -14.91 57.75 -9.02
N HIS A 6 -16.15 57.26 -9.09
CA HIS A 6 -17.36 58.08 -9.12
C HIS A 6 -17.81 58.41 -7.70
N SER A 7 -17.95 59.71 -7.43
CA SER A 7 -18.45 60.28 -6.17
C SER A 7 -19.96 60.53 -6.25
N LEU A 8 -20.70 60.19 -5.19
CA LEU A 8 -22.07 60.61 -4.96
C LEU A 8 -22.16 62.07 -4.47
N PRO A 9 -23.20 62.84 -4.83
CA PRO A 9 -23.43 64.16 -4.29
C PRO A 9 -24.24 64.16 -2.99
N LYS A 10 -23.97 65.20 -2.20
CA LYS A 10 -24.51 65.57 -0.88
C LYS A 10 -25.82 66.37 -1.02
N GLY A 11 -26.72 66.24 -0.04
CA GLY A 11 -27.72 67.26 0.33
C GLY A 11 -27.91 67.21 1.85
N ARG A 12 -27.40 68.17 2.65
CA ARG A 12 -27.91 69.50 3.00
C ARG A 12 -29.26 69.51 3.72
N GLY A 13 -29.22 69.96 4.97
CA GLY A 13 -30.39 70.31 5.79
C GLY A 13 -29.96 70.79 7.18
N SER A 14 -29.31 71.95 7.27
CA SER A 14 -29.11 72.68 8.53
C SER A 14 -30.43 73.31 8.99
N ARG A 15 -30.66 73.40 10.31
CA ARG A 15 -30.93 74.68 11.01
C ARG A 15 -31.14 74.50 12.54
N VAL A 16 -30.24 75.16 13.29
CA VAL A 16 -30.43 76.00 14.51
C VAL A 16 -31.62 75.75 15.46
N ALA A 17 -31.34 75.69 16.77
CA ALA A 17 -31.43 76.84 17.69
C ALA A 17 -31.12 76.46 19.15
N LEU A 18 -30.58 77.46 19.88
CA LEU A 18 -30.28 77.50 21.31
C LEU A 18 -31.49 77.16 22.20
N ALA A 19 -31.26 76.57 23.39
CA ALA A 19 -31.78 77.12 24.66
C ALA A 19 -31.26 76.38 25.90
N THR A 20 -31.27 77.14 26.97
CA THR A 20 -30.69 77.01 28.31
C THR A 20 -31.36 76.00 29.27
N ALA A 21 -30.54 75.42 30.16
CA ALA A 21 -30.71 75.31 31.62
C ALA A 21 -31.84 74.46 32.28
N ARG A 22 -31.34 73.50 33.10
CA ARG A 22 -31.78 73.01 34.43
C ARG A 22 -33.10 72.23 34.62
N PRO A 23 -33.07 71.03 35.27
CA PRO A 23 -34.26 70.22 35.58
C PRO A 23 -34.90 70.57 36.95
N PRO A 24 -36.23 70.36 37.13
CA PRO A 24 -36.89 70.42 38.43
C PRO A 24 -36.95 69.06 39.14
N LEU A 25 -37.23 69.17 40.45
CA LEU A 25 -37.19 68.16 41.49
C LEU A 25 -38.43 67.24 41.51
N TYR A 26 -38.16 65.95 41.78
CA TYR A 26 -38.87 64.98 42.63
C TYR A 26 -40.34 65.24 43.04
N SER A 27 -41.25 64.29 42.74
CA SER A 27 -42.21 63.71 43.72
C SER A 27 -43.09 62.60 43.10
N GLY A 28 -43.08 61.39 43.69
CA GLY A 28 -44.05 60.32 43.41
C GLY A 28 -43.74 58.99 44.12
N LEU A 29 -44.50 58.72 45.19
CA LEU A 29 -44.53 57.60 46.17
C LEU A 29 -44.40 56.16 45.56
N ALA A 30 -43.62 55.19 46.08
CA ALA A 30 -43.76 54.33 47.29
C ALA A 30 -45.12 53.58 47.40
N ALA A 31 -45.28 52.27 47.62
CA ALA A 31 -44.48 51.06 47.91
C ALA A 31 -45.34 49.83 47.47
N SER A 32 -44.83 48.65 47.10
CA SER A 32 -44.31 47.51 47.91
C SER A 32 -44.10 46.36 46.88
N THR A 33 -43.22 45.36 46.97
CA THR A 33 -42.89 44.38 48.02
C THR A 33 -41.64 43.58 47.58
N THR A 34 -40.83 43.20 48.56
CA THR A 34 -40.03 41.95 48.64
C THR A 34 -38.81 41.74 47.73
N ALA A 35 -37.66 41.63 48.39
CA ALA A 35 -36.33 41.34 47.87
C ALA A 35 -36.10 39.88 47.45
N ARG A 36 -35.27 39.66 46.43
CA ARG A 36 -34.20 38.64 46.45
C ARG A 36 -33.20 38.84 45.28
N SER A 37 -31.95 39.05 45.68
CA SER A 37 -30.67 38.71 45.04
C SER A 37 -30.58 38.60 43.51
N ASP A 38 -29.73 39.41 42.88
CA ASP A 38 -28.78 38.92 41.87
C ASP A 38 -27.62 39.91 41.66
N LYS A 39 -26.44 39.51 42.15
CA LYS A 39 -25.14 40.06 41.76
C LYS A 39 -24.65 39.26 40.55
N LEU A 40 -23.90 39.94 39.68
CA LEU A 40 -23.11 39.43 38.54
C LEU A 40 -23.89 39.34 37.24
N VAL A 41 -23.65 40.26 36.30
CA VAL A 41 -22.98 39.94 35.03
C VAL A 41 -22.37 41.25 34.50
N VAL A 42 -21.07 41.47 34.77
CA VAL A 42 -20.27 42.43 34.02
C VAL A 42 -19.30 41.63 33.15
N ASN A 43 -19.23 42.02 31.86
CA ASN A 43 -18.23 41.69 30.86
C ASN A 43 -18.07 40.23 30.37
N ARG A 44 -18.57 39.97 29.16
CA ARG A 44 -17.91 39.06 28.20
C ARG A 44 -18.32 39.35 26.74
N LEU A 45 -17.88 40.49 26.21
CA LEU A 45 -17.85 40.75 24.76
C LEU A 45 -16.39 40.95 24.32
N LYS A 46 -15.62 39.87 24.42
CA LYS A 46 -14.56 39.57 23.46
C LYS A 46 -14.97 38.25 22.84
N PHE A 47 -15.41 38.29 21.59
CA PHE A 47 -15.60 37.13 20.73
C PHE A 47 -14.26 36.39 20.62
N GLY A 48 -13.97 35.54 21.59
CA GLY A 48 -13.12 34.39 21.36
C GLY A 48 -13.98 33.36 20.67
N LEU A 49 -13.88 33.27 19.34
CA LEU A 49 -14.14 32.00 18.66
C LEU A 49 -13.12 31.01 19.19
N ARG A 50 -13.43 30.44 20.36
CA ARG A 50 -12.78 29.25 20.88
C ARG A 50 -13.29 28.18 19.93
N SER A 51 -12.48 27.80 18.93
CA SER A 51 -12.81 26.67 18.08
C SER A 51 -13.19 25.54 19.01
N LYS A 52 -14.43 25.08 18.90
CA LYS A 52 -14.92 23.92 19.61
C LYS A 52 -13.95 22.82 19.20
N GLY A 53 -13.04 22.44 20.11
CA GLY A 53 -11.98 21.49 19.81
C GLY A 53 -12.62 20.31 19.09
N MET A 54 -12.18 20.06 17.86
CA MET A 54 -12.65 18.89 17.12
C MET A 54 -12.39 17.67 18.02
N SER A 55 -13.39 16.80 18.17
CA SER A 55 -13.19 15.52 18.84
C SER A 55 -11.97 14.82 18.22
N SER A 56 -11.20 14.06 19.00
CA SER A 56 -10.10 13.23 18.49
C SER A 56 -10.55 12.44 17.26
N ASP A 57 -11.76 11.90 17.31
CA ASP A 57 -12.37 11.09 16.26
C ASP A 57 -12.66 11.94 15.00
N SER A 58 -13.12 13.18 15.19
CA SER A 58 -13.35 14.12 14.08
C SER A 58 -12.03 14.52 13.42
N GLN A 59 -10.93 14.59 14.17
CA GLN A 59 -9.62 14.90 13.62
C GLN A 59 -9.00 13.68 12.92
N ALA A 60 -9.20 12.46 13.44
CA ALA A 60 -8.80 11.21 12.78
C ALA A 60 -9.48 11.05 11.41
N GLU A 61 -10.79 11.32 11.35
CA GLU A 61 -11.57 11.29 10.12
C GLU A 61 -11.07 12.29 9.06
N ARG A 62 -10.62 13.48 9.49
CA ARG A 62 -10.00 14.45 8.58
C ARG A 62 -8.69 13.93 8.00
N TYR A 63 -7.83 13.34 8.82
CA TYR A 63 -6.58 12.75 8.34
C TYR A 63 -6.84 11.57 7.40
N LYS A 64 -7.83 10.71 7.67
CA LYS A 64 -8.26 9.68 6.72
C LYS A 64 -8.70 10.31 5.40
N SER A 65 -9.53 11.33 5.42
CA SER A 65 -10.03 11.98 4.19
C SER A 65 -8.88 12.55 3.36
N GLN A 66 -7.95 13.26 4.00
CA GLN A 66 -6.73 13.76 3.36
C GLN A 66 -5.86 12.62 2.81
N GLY A 67 -5.70 11.54 3.59
CA GLY A 67 -4.96 10.35 3.16
C GLY A 67 -5.59 9.68 1.94
N ASN A 68 -6.92 9.63 1.86
CA ASN A 68 -7.63 9.11 0.70
C ASN A 68 -7.36 9.98 -0.54
N THR A 69 -7.36 11.30 -0.40
CA THR A 69 -7.02 12.23 -1.49
C THR A 69 -5.57 12.05 -1.94
N ALA A 70 -4.62 11.95 -1.01
CA ALA A 70 -3.21 11.69 -1.32
C ALA A 70 -3.03 10.34 -2.04
N LEU A 71 -3.74 9.30 -1.59
CA LEU A 71 -3.71 7.96 -2.21
C LEU A 71 -4.26 7.98 -3.64
N GLN A 72 -5.35 8.72 -3.90
CA GLN A 72 -5.89 8.93 -5.24
C GLN A 72 -4.94 9.73 -6.14
N ALA A 73 -4.16 10.66 -5.55
CA ALA A 73 -3.15 11.44 -6.25
C ALA A 73 -1.83 10.68 -6.49
N GLY A 74 -1.71 9.42 -6.03
CA GLY A 74 -0.48 8.64 -6.12
C GLY A 74 0.61 9.04 -5.13
N LEU A 75 0.31 9.94 -4.18
CA LEU A 75 1.22 10.39 -3.13
C LEU A 75 1.20 9.40 -1.95
N PHE A 76 1.71 8.19 -2.19
CA PHE A 76 1.56 7.07 -1.25
C PHE A 76 2.27 7.30 0.09
N SER A 77 3.48 7.88 0.10
CA SER A 77 4.20 8.18 1.34
C SER A 77 3.44 9.18 2.21
N GLU A 78 2.87 10.23 1.62
CA GLU A 78 2.05 11.20 2.34
C GLU A 78 0.77 10.56 2.87
N ALA A 79 0.13 9.68 2.09
CA ALA A 79 -1.03 8.92 2.54
C ALA A 79 -0.70 8.05 3.76
N ILE A 80 0.46 7.38 3.77
CA ILE A 80 0.93 6.57 4.92
C ILE A 80 1.07 7.45 6.17
N ASP A 81 1.68 8.62 6.07
CA ASP A 81 1.85 9.53 7.19
C ASP A 81 0.50 10.03 7.74
N LEU A 82 -0.44 10.35 6.83
CA LEU A 82 -1.77 10.81 7.19
C LEU A 82 -2.58 9.71 7.88
N TYR A 83 -2.57 8.47 7.38
CA TYR A 83 -3.24 7.36 8.08
C TYR A 83 -2.56 7.02 9.40
N THR A 84 -1.24 7.16 9.50
CA THR A 84 -0.51 6.97 10.77
C THR A 84 -0.94 7.99 11.82
N LYS A 85 -1.15 9.26 11.42
CA LYS A 85 -1.74 10.28 12.30
C LYS A 85 -3.18 9.95 12.70
N ALA A 86 -3.99 9.41 11.79
CA ALA A 86 -5.34 8.97 12.10
C ALA A 86 -5.36 7.83 13.13
N ILE A 87 -4.50 6.81 12.95
CA ILE A 87 -4.33 5.68 13.87
C ILE A 87 -3.84 6.14 15.25
N GLY A 88 -2.95 7.13 15.29
CA GLY A 88 -2.48 7.71 16.56
C GLY A 88 -3.57 8.44 17.35
N LEU A 89 -4.67 8.83 16.71
CA LEU A 89 -5.83 9.46 17.35
C LEU A 89 -6.93 8.45 17.70
N ASP A 90 -7.17 7.49 16.81
CA ASP A 90 -8.11 6.39 17.04
C ASP A 90 -7.50 5.07 16.51
N PRO A 91 -6.92 4.25 17.42
CA PRO A 91 -6.28 2.99 17.06
C PRO A 91 -7.27 1.83 16.90
N ASN A 92 -8.57 2.03 17.12
CA ASN A 92 -9.57 0.95 17.06
C ASN A 92 -10.33 0.93 15.72
N CYS A 93 -9.97 1.80 14.78
CA CYS A 93 -10.63 1.88 13.48
C CYS A 93 -9.92 1.00 12.43
N ALA A 94 -10.53 -0.12 12.06
CA ALA A 94 -10.01 -1.04 11.04
C ALA A 94 -9.79 -0.38 9.67
N VAL A 95 -10.58 0.65 9.36
CA VAL A 95 -10.51 1.38 8.08
C VAL A 95 -9.16 2.07 7.89
N TYR A 96 -8.59 2.64 8.95
CA TYR A 96 -7.32 3.37 8.84
C TYR A 96 -6.16 2.40 8.53
N PHE A 97 -6.12 1.26 9.21
CA PHE A 97 -5.14 0.19 8.94
C PHE A 97 -5.32 -0.36 7.52
N SER A 98 -6.55 -0.65 7.08
CA SER A 98 -6.81 -1.15 5.72
C SER A 98 -6.40 -0.17 4.62
N ASN A 99 -6.58 1.13 4.85
CA ASN A 99 -6.15 2.16 3.90
C ASN A 99 -4.63 2.35 3.91
N ARG A 100 -3.98 2.30 5.08
CA ARG A 100 -2.51 2.36 5.18
C ARG A 100 -1.85 1.12 4.58
N SER A 101 -2.43 -0.07 4.80
CA SER A 101 -2.05 -1.31 4.12
C SER A 101 -2.08 -1.17 2.60
N ALA A 102 -3.13 -0.56 2.05
CA ALA A 102 -3.21 -0.28 0.61
C ALA A 102 -2.09 0.65 0.15
N ALA A 103 -1.80 1.70 0.91
CA ALA A 103 -0.72 2.64 0.60
C ALA A 103 0.65 1.95 0.61
N TYR A 104 0.93 1.12 1.62
CA TYR A 104 2.14 0.31 1.70
C TYR A 104 2.29 -0.66 0.54
N ALA A 105 1.21 -1.33 0.12
CA ALA A 105 1.23 -2.22 -1.04
C ALA A 105 1.58 -1.49 -2.35
N ASN A 106 1.17 -0.23 -2.51
CA ASN A 106 1.51 0.57 -3.70
C ASN A 106 2.99 1.00 -3.75
N VAL A 107 3.67 1.05 -2.60
CA VAL A 107 5.12 1.29 -2.52
C VAL A 107 5.92 -0.01 -2.33
N GLU A 108 5.30 -1.16 -2.64
CA GLU A 108 5.89 -2.50 -2.57
C GLU A 108 6.39 -2.91 -1.17
N ARG A 109 5.94 -2.22 -0.12
CA ARG A 109 6.23 -2.54 1.28
C ARG A 109 5.23 -3.57 1.80
N PHE A 110 5.29 -4.78 1.22
CA PHE A 110 4.26 -5.79 1.42
C PHE A 110 4.24 -6.41 2.83
N ARG A 111 5.36 -6.37 3.56
CA ARG A 111 5.40 -6.85 4.96
C ARG A 111 4.59 -5.93 5.86
N GLU A 112 4.85 -4.62 5.79
CA GLU A 112 4.08 -3.63 6.53
C GLU A 112 2.62 -3.57 6.10
N ALA A 113 2.35 -3.78 4.80
CA ALA A 113 0.99 -3.92 4.30
C ALA A 113 0.26 -5.13 4.91
N LEU A 114 0.97 -6.24 5.13
CA LEU A 114 0.42 -7.44 5.74
C LEU A 114 0.11 -7.22 7.21
N ASP A 115 1.02 -6.61 7.97
CA ASP A 115 0.83 -6.32 9.39
C ASP A 115 -0.42 -5.44 9.60
N ASP A 116 -0.54 -4.35 8.83
CA ASP A 116 -1.73 -3.49 8.88
C ASP A 116 -3.01 -4.22 8.45
N ALA A 117 -2.93 -5.09 7.44
CA ALA A 117 -4.09 -5.86 7.02
C ALA A 117 -4.53 -6.89 8.07
N GLN A 118 -3.59 -7.47 8.80
CA GLN A 118 -3.89 -8.37 9.92
C GLN A 118 -4.56 -7.60 11.06
N GLU A 119 -4.06 -6.42 11.41
CA GLU A 119 -4.69 -5.57 12.42
C GLU A 119 -6.12 -5.17 12.04
N ALA A 120 -6.34 -4.78 10.77
CA ALA A 120 -7.68 -4.49 10.27
C ALA A 120 -8.63 -5.69 10.38
N VAL A 121 -8.14 -6.92 10.13
CA VAL A 121 -8.93 -8.15 10.28
C VAL A 121 -9.15 -8.50 11.75
N SER A 122 -8.21 -8.23 12.63
CA SER A 122 -8.36 -8.43 14.08
C SER A 122 -9.42 -7.52 14.67
N LEU A 123 -9.46 -6.25 14.23
CA LEU A 123 -10.46 -5.26 14.64
C LEU A 123 -11.86 -5.57 14.07
N GLU A 124 -11.94 -5.93 12.79
CA GLU A 124 -13.20 -6.27 12.12
C GLU A 124 -13.11 -7.62 11.36
N PRO A 125 -13.31 -8.77 12.04
CA PRO A 125 -13.13 -10.09 11.43
C PRO A 125 -14.10 -10.43 10.30
N GLN A 126 -15.28 -9.79 10.29
CA GLN A 126 -16.32 -9.97 9.27
C GLN A 126 -16.23 -8.94 8.13
N TRP A 127 -15.16 -8.14 8.09
CA TRP A 127 -15.01 -7.13 7.05
C TRP A 127 -14.25 -7.66 5.84
N VAL A 128 -14.97 -7.80 4.72
CA VAL A 128 -14.46 -8.34 3.45
C VAL A 128 -13.19 -7.61 2.99
N LYS A 129 -13.17 -6.27 3.07
CA LYS A 129 -12.03 -5.48 2.59
C LYS A 129 -10.75 -5.78 3.37
N GLY A 130 -10.83 -6.04 4.68
CA GLY A 130 -9.66 -6.41 5.49
C GLY A 130 -9.01 -7.70 4.99
N HIS A 131 -9.82 -8.74 4.75
CA HIS A 131 -9.35 -10.01 4.18
C HIS A 131 -8.78 -9.85 2.77
N VAL A 132 -9.37 -8.99 1.94
CA VAL A 132 -8.83 -8.66 0.60
C VAL A 132 -7.48 -7.96 0.71
N ARG A 133 -7.30 -6.98 1.62
CA ARG A 133 -5.99 -6.34 1.86
C ARG A 133 -4.94 -7.35 2.27
N ARG A 134 -5.30 -8.27 3.18
CA ARG A 134 -4.41 -9.35 3.63
C ARG A 134 -4.00 -10.25 2.47
N GLY A 135 -4.95 -10.68 1.64
CA GLY A 135 -4.66 -11.48 0.44
C GLY A 135 -3.75 -10.75 -0.55
N ASN A 136 -3.97 -9.45 -0.76
CA ASN A 136 -3.14 -8.65 -1.68
C ASN A 136 -1.69 -8.53 -1.17
N ALA A 137 -1.52 -8.26 0.13
CA ALA A 137 -0.18 -8.18 0.74
C ALA A 137 0.55 -9.53 0.66
N LEU A 138 -0.14 -10.64 0.95
CA LEU A 138 0.42 -11.99 0.82
C LEU A 138 0.78 -12.33 -0.63
N THR A 139 -0.02 -11.89 -1.59
CA THR A 139 0.28 -12.05 -3.02
C THR A 139 1.54 -11.29 -3.41
N GLY A 140 1.71 -10.05 -2.94
CA GLY A 140 2.94 -9.27 -3.13
C GLY A 140 4.18 -9.90 -2.49
N LEU A 141 3.99 -10.65 -1.39
CA LEU A 141 5.03 -11.46 -0.75
C LEU A 141 5.26 -12.83 -1.40
N LYS A 142 4.56 -13.14 -2.51
CA LYS A 142 4.57 -14.46 -3.17
C LYS A 142 4.14 -15.63 -2.28
N LYS A 143 3.35 -15.35 -1.24
CA LYS A 143 2.76 -16.35 -0.36
C LYS A 143 1.38 -16.76 -0.88
N HIS A 144 1.34 -17.34 -2.07
CA HIS A 144 0.09 -17.55 -2.83
C HIS A 144 -0.92 -18.46 -2.13
N GLU A 145 -0.45 -19.50 -1.44
CA GLU A 145 -1.32 -20.39 -0.65
C GLU A 145 -1.98 -19.68 0.54
N GLU A 146 -1.23 -18.84 1.26
CA GLU A 146 -1.79 -18.03 2.34
C GLU A 146 -2.74 -16.96 1.80
N ALA A 147 -2.41 -16.33 0.66
CA ALA A 147 -3.26 -15.36 -0.02
C ALA A 147 -4.60 -15.98 -0.42
N ARG A 148 -4.58 -17.19 -1.00
CA ARG A 148 -5.78 -17.95 -1.36
C ARG A 148 -6.69 -18.16 -0.14
N LYS A 149 -6.13 -18.53 1.01
CA LYS A 149 -6.89 -18.70 2.26
C LYS A 149 -7.55 -17.40 2.72
N ALA A 150 -6.84 -16.26 2.61
CA ALA A 150 -7.41 -14.95 2.95
C ALA A 150 -8.57 -14.56 2.00
N TYR A 151 -8.42 -14.75 0.69
CA TYR A 151 -9.50 -14.49 -0.26
C TYR A 151 -10.69 -15.45 -0.10
N LEU A 152 -10.45 -16.72 0.26
CA LEU A 152 -11.51 -17.66 0.57
C LEU A 152 -12.33 -17.20 1.79
N LYS A 153 -11.68 -16.65 2.82
CA LYS A 153 -12.38 -16.06 3.96
C LYS A 153 -13.24 -14.87 3.55
N ALA A 154 -12.72 -13.98 2.71
CA ALA A 154 -13.51 -12.89 2.13
C ALA A 154 -14.73 -13.42 1.35
N SER A 155 -14.55 -14.45 0.52
CA SER A 155 -15.62 -15.06 -0.28
C SER A 155 -16.65 -15.84 0.55
N GLN A 156 -16.28 -16.32 1.73
CA GLN A 156 -17.21 -16.94 2.69
C GLN A 156 -18.12 -15.90 3.34
N ILE A 157 -17.62 -14.67 3.57
CA ILE A 157 -18.39 -13.57 4.13
C ILE A 157 -19.36 -13.01 3.09
N GLU A 158 -18.90 -12.81 1.84
CA GLU A 158 -19.73 -12.31 0.73
C GLU A 158 -19.81 -13.34 -0.41
N PRO A 159 -20.59 -14.42 -0.24
CA PRO A 159 -20.76 -15.45 -1.25
C PRO A 159 -21.60 -14.89 -2.41
N GLY A 160 -20.98 -14.69 -3.57
CA GLY A 160 -21.62 -14.09 -4.74
C GLY A 160 -20.77 -13.04 -5.44
N ASN A 161 -19.73 -12.56 -4.77
CA ASN A 161 -18.81 -11.61 -5.36
C ASN A 161 -17.85 -12.32 -6.34
N ASP A 162 -18.07 -12.12 -7.64
CA ASP A 162 -17.27 -12.77 -8.69
C ASP A 162 -15.81 -12.29 -8.69
N GLN A 163 -15.54 -11.06 -8.23
CA GLN A 163 -14.17 -10.56 -8.06
C GLN A 163 -13.42 -11.37 -7.01
N LEU A 164 -14.06 -11.72 -5.88
CA LEU A 164 -13.44 -12.56 -4.85
C LEU A 164 -13.17 -13.97 -5.36
N LYS A 165 -14.08 -14.56 -6.14
CA LYS A 165 -13.87 -15.87 -6.78
C LYS A 165 -12.68 -15.82 -7.74
N ALA A 166 -12.58 -14.75 -8.54
CA ALA A 166 -11.45 -14.54 -9.44
C ALA A 166 -10.12 -14.40 -8.67
N MET A 167 -10.10 -13.66 -7.56
CA MET A 167 -8.92 -13.55 -6.68
C MET A 167 -8.51 -14.90 -6.08
N VAL A 168 -9.46 -15.70 -5.61
CA VAL A 168 -9.19 -17.07 -5.11
C VAL A 168 -8.57 -17.94 -6.19
N LYS A 169 -9.15 -17.92 -7.39
CA LYS A 169 -8.68 -18.71 -8.53
C LYS A 169 -7.27 -18.27 -8.96
N ALA A 170 -7.04 -16.96 -9.11
CA ALA A 170 -5.73 -16.42 -9.47
C ALA A 170 -4.65 -16.78 -8.44
N ALA A 171 -4.97 -16.70 -7.14
CA ALA A 171 -4.04 -17.12 -6.09
C ALA A 171 -3.79 -18.64 -6.09
N ALA A 172 -4.78 -19.46 -6.46
CA ALA A 172 -4.61 -20.90 -6.59
C ALA A 172 -3.71 -21.28 -7.77
N GLU A 173 -3.91 -20.65 -8.93
CA GLU A 173 -3.09 -20.87 -10.13
C GLU A 173 -1.64 -20.43 -9.89
N ALA A 174 -1.44 -19.27 -9.24
CA ALA A 174 -0.10 -18.80 -8.87
C ALA A 174 0.63 -19.77 -7.93
N ALA A 175 -0.07 -20.37 -6.97
CA ALA A 175 0.49 -21.38 -6.07
C ALA A 175 0.89 -22.67 -6.79
N GLN A 176 0.09 -23.10 -7.78
CA GLN A 176 0.39 -24.30 -8.58
C GLN A 176 1.62 -24.09 -9.47
N ASN A 177 1.71 -22.94 -10.15
CA ASN A 177 2.83 -22.61 -11.02
C ASN A 177 4.17 -22.49 -10.26
N GLU A 178 4.16 -22.13 -8.97
CA GLU A 178 5.38 -22.13 -8.15
C GLU A 178 5.81 -23.54 -7.76
N GLY A 179 4.87 -24.40 -7.36
CA GLY A 179 5.17 -25.81 -7.11
C GLY A 179 5.61 -26.55 -8.38
N GLU A 180 5.23 -26.05 -9.56
CA GLU A 180 5.67 -26.63 -10.82
C GLU A 180 7.13 -26.31 -11.19
N LYS A 181 7.63 -25.14 -10.81
CA LYS A 181 9.03 -24.76 -11.10
C LYS A 181 10.05 -25.52 -10.26
N ASP A 182 9.65 -25.95 -9.07
CA ASP A 182 10.50 -26.69 -8.14
C ASP A 182 10.91 -28.05 -8.73
N TRP A 183 9.99 -28.76 -9.41
CA TRP A 183 10.28 -30.06 -10.01
C TRP A 183 11.06 -29.99 -11.34
N GLU A 184 10.94 -28.91 -12.12
CA GLU A 184 11.74 -28.74 -13.35
C GLU A 184 13.22 -28.51 -13.03
N GLN A 185 13.52 -27.84 -11.92
CA GLN A 185 14.89 -27.50 -11.52
C GLN A 185 15.66 -28.72 -10.97
N ASP A 186 14.97 -29.63 -10.31
CA ASP A 186 15.54 -30.89 -9.82
C ASP A 186 15.83 -31.90 -10.94
N LEU A 187 14.96 -31.99 -11.96
CA LEU A 187 15.15 -32.92 -13.10
C LEU A 187 16.36 -32.56 -13.98
N TRP A 188 16.67 -31.27 -14.15
CA TRP A 188 17.82 -30.83 -14.97
C TRP A 188 19.18 -30.99 -14.28
N SER A 189 19.18 -31.16 -12.95
CA SER A 189 20.41 -31.31 -12.15
C SER A 189 20.96 -32.75 -12.12
N GLU A 190 20.21 -33.71 -12.65
CA GLU A 190 20.62 -35.12 -12.77
C GLU A 190 21.19 -35.45 -14.15
N GLU A 191 20.67 -34.87 -15.24
CA GLU A 191 21.18 -35.10 -16.60
C GLU A 191 22.63 -34.59 -16.80
N GLU A 192 22.99 -33.44 -16.22
CA GLU A 192 24.37 -32.91 -16.34
C GLU A 192 25.41 -33.72 -15.55
N LYS A 193 24.98 -34.60 -14.62
CA LYS A 193 25.89 -35.46 -13.86
C LYS A 193 26.22 -36.76 -14.59
N GLU A 194 25.44 -37.17 -15.58
CA GLU A 194 25.74 -38.37 -16.38
C GLU A 194 26.81 -38.11 -17.45
N ASP A 195 26.95 -36.87 -17.94
CA ASP A 195 27.91 -36.53 -19.00
C ASP A 195 29.36 -36.33 -18.50
N GLN A 196 29.59 -36.26 -17.17
CA GLN A 196 30.93 -36.17 -16.58
C GLN A 196 31.54 -37.52 -16.19
N LYS A 197 30.97 -38.64 -16.65
CA LYS A 197 31.58 -39.97 -16.54
C LYS A 197 32.22 -40.38 -17.87
N GLY A 198 33.14 -39.54 -18.36
CA GLY A 198 34.04 -39.87 -19.45
C GLY A 198 34.99 -41.00 -19.06
N ASP A 199 35.26 -41.88 -20.03
CA ASP A 199 35.97 -43.15 -19.94
C ASP A 199 37.34 -43.11 -19.22
N PRO A 200 37.77 -44.20 -18.55
CA PRO A 200 39.15 -44.34 -18.11
C PRO A 200 40.07 -44.55 -19.33
N GLU A 201 40.90 -43.56 -19.59
CA GLU A 201 42.01 -43.59 -20.56
C GLU A 201 43.00 -44.71 -20.19
N GLU A 202 43.09 -45.74 -21.03
CA GLU A 202 44.21 -46.70 -21.05
C GLU A 202 45.49 -45.91 -21.38
N ALA A 203 46.27 -45.57 -20.35
CA ALA A 203 47.62 -45.04 -20.51
C ALA A 203 48.64 -46.15 -20.22
N ASP A 204 49.16 -46.65 -21.33
CA ASP A 204 50.29 -47.55 -21.51
C ASP A 204 51.56 -47.11 -20.75
N ALA A 205 52.35 -48.10 -20.33
CA ALA A 205 53.56 -47.93 -19.57
C ALA A 205 54.72 -47.45 -20.46
N GLY A 206 55.33 -46.31 -20.10
CA GLY A 206 56.51 -45.78 -20.79
C GLY A 206 57.45 -45.06 -19.84
N GLU A 207 58.48 -45.78 -19.39
CA GLU A 207 59.63 -45.35 -18.61
C GLU A 207 60.43 -44.23 -19.30
N ALA A 208 60.62 -43.08 -18.64
CA ALA A 208 61.73 -42.18 -18.92
C ALA A 208 62.04 -41.27 -17.73
N THR A 209 63.25 -41.44 -17.24
CA THR A 209 63.98 -40.67 -16.25
C THR A 209 64.07 -39.17 -16.56
N GLY A 210 64.09 -38.32 -15.52
CA GLY A 210 65.09 -37.25 -15.52
C GLY A 210 64.75 -35.91 -14.87
N VAL A 211 65.38 -35.68 -13.71
CA VAL A 211 66.25 -34.52 -13.37
C VAL A 211 65.68 -33.08 -13.44
N HIS A 212 65.60 -32.48 -12.24
CA HIS A 212 66.00 -31.11 -11.85
C HIS A 212 65.13 -29.84 -12.04
N ALA A 213 65.20 -29.08 -10.94
CA ALA A 213 65.40 -27.62 -10.80
C ALA A 213 64.19 -26.70 -11.08
N GLU A 214 63.67 -26.00 -10.07
CA GLU A 214 64.20 -24.84 -9.31
C GLU A 214 63.84 -23.48 -9.97
N ALA A 215 63.06 -22.71 -9.19
CA ALA A 215 63.01 -21.25 -9.09
C ALA A 215 62.42 -20.36 -10.20
N HIS A 216 62.04 -19.17 -9.70
CA HIS A 216 61.80 -17.86 -10.35
C HIS A 216 60.33 -17.58 -10.75
N SER A 217 59.55 -16.73 -10.05
CA SER A 217 59.65 -15.30 -9.66
C SER A 217 59.03 -14.33 -10.66
N GLU A 218 58.26 -13.36 -10.12
CA GLU A 218 57.88 -12.04 -10.69
C GLU A 218 56.92 -12.03 -11.91
N ALA A 219 55.76 -11.35 -11.90
CA ALA A 219 55.38 -9.94 -11.69
C ALA A 219 55.08 -9.20 -13.03
N GLY A 220 54.10 -8.28 -13.01
CA GLY A 220 53.76 -7.32 -14.08
C GLY A 220 52.50 -7.72 -14.88
N ASP A 221 51.32 -7.14 -14.68
CA ASP A 221 50.87 -5.77 -15.04
C ASP A 221 50.90 -5.48 -16.55
N VAL A 222 49.74 -5.30 -17.19
CA VAL A 222 49.45 -4.21 -18.15
C VAL A 222 47.98 -4.20 -18.63
N SER A 223 47.28 -3.15 -18.22
CA SER A 223 46.41 -2.23 -18.97
C SER A 223 45.97 -2.49 -20.44
N ALA A 224 44.69 -2.15 -20.65
CA ALA A 224 44.09 -1.45 -21.80
C ALA A 224 43.89 -2.16 -23.15
N GLY A 225 42.64 -2.09 -23.63
CA GLY A 225 42.30 -2.41 -25.01
C GLY A 225 40.84 -2.13 -25.36
N THR A 226 40.55 -0.90 -25.74
CA THR A 226 39.32 -0.43 -26.38
C THR A 226 39.05 -1.08 -27.74
N LYS A 227 37.76 -1.24 -28.11
CA LYS A 227 37.12 -1.02 -29.45
C LYS A 227 35.78 -1.79 -29.48
N LYS A 228 34.62 -1.16 -29.72
CA LYS A 228 34.11 -0.39 -30.88
C LYS A 228 33.44 -1.27 -31.94
N SER A 229 32.14 -1.01 -32.13
CA SER A 229 31.30 -1.27 -33.32
C SER A 229 30.98 -2.75 -33.59
N ALA A 230 29.86 -3.17 -34.18
CA ALA A 230 28.96 -2.49 -35.09
C ALA A 230 27.57 -3.15 -35.06
N GLU A 231 26.60 -2.39 -35.55
CA GLU A 231 25.24 -2.75 -35.94
C GLU A 231 25.18 -3.95 -36.89
N ARG A 232 24.07 -4.71 -36.82
CA ARG A 232 23.25 -5.16 -37.98
C ARG A 232 22.07 -6.00 -37.51
N GLY A 233 20.86 -5.48 -37.68
CA GLY A 233 19.71 -6.31 -38.11
C GLY A 233 19.77 -6.49 -39.64
N PRO A 234 18.72 -6.98 -40.33
CA PRO A 234 17.36 -7.29 -39.86
C PRO A 234 16.83 -8.64 -40.43
N GLU A 235 15.49 -8.81 -40.35
CA GLU A 235 14.63 -9.73 -41.13
C GLU A 235 14.44 -11.16 -40.62
N MET A 236 13.28 -11.82 -40.74
CA MET A 236 11.86 -11.51 -40.97
C MET A 236 11.15 -12.89 -40.91
N SER A 237 9.83 -12.87 -40.76
CA SER A 237 8.89 -13.88 -41.31
C SER A 237 8.50 -15.11 -40.46
N ALA A 238 7.29 -14.97 -39.90
CA ALA A 238 6.10 -15.83 -40.09
C ALA A 238 6.14 -17.34 -39.80
N GLY A 239 5.22 -17.78 -38.93
CA GLY A 239 4.75 -19.17 -38.87
C GLY A 239 3.88 -19.48 -37.65
N ALA A 240 2.56 -19.29 -37.76
CA ALA A 240 1.56 -19.80 -36.80
C ALA A 240 1.25 -21.30 -37.04
N PRO A 241 0.25 -21.92 -36.38
CA PRO A 241 0.24 -22.44 -35.01
C PRO A 241 0.04 -23.98 -34.98
N ALA A 242 0.45 -24.70 -33.92
CA ALA A 242 0.17 -26.14 -33.82
C ALA A 242 -0.15 -26.67 -32.40
N LYS A 243 -1.46 -26.92 -32.21
CA LYS A 243 -2.08 -28.14 -31.66
C LYS A 243 -1.76 -28.56 -30.21
N ARG A 244 -2.75 -28.29 -29.34
CA ARG A 244 -3.07 -29.07 -28.12
C ARG A 244 -3.01 -30.57 -28.42
N ARG A 245 -2.20 -31.32 -27.66
CA ARG A 245 -2.31 -32.78 -27.56
C ARG A 245 -2.84 -33.14 -26.17
N LYS A 246 -3.99 -33.83 -26.16
CA LYS A 246 -4.47 -34.61 -25.02
C LYS A 246 -3.63 -35.89 -24.94
N ALA A 247 -3.16 -36.24 -23.75
CA ALA A 247 -2.78 -37.60 -23.37
C ALA A 247 -3.53 -37.88 -22.06
N SER A 248 -4.71 -38.49 -22.06
CA SER A 248 -5.02 -39.92 -22.26
C SER A 248 -4.42 -40.82 -21.18
N ALA A 249 -5.34 -41.32 -20.36
CA ALA A 249 -5.18 -42.37 -19.38
C ALA A 249 -4.64 -43.68 -19.97
N ARG A 250 -3.87 -44.41 -19.16
CA ARG A 250 -3.96 -45.86 -18.87
C ARG A 250 -2.66 -46.35 -18.21
N VAL A 251 -2.76 -46.91 -17.01
CA VAL A 251 -2.02 -48.12 -16.67
C VAL A 251 -3.04 -49.09 -16.06
N SER A 252 -3.17 -50.24 -16.72
CA SER A 252 -4.15 -51.27 -16.47
C SER A 252 -3.68 -52.26 -15.42
N HIS A 253 -4.66 -52.68 -14.65
CA HIS A 253 -4.89 -53.94 -13.94
C HIS A 253 -4.23 -55.23 -14.52
N LEU A 254 -4.08 -56.21 -13.61
CA LEU A 254 -3.83 -57.67 -13.76
C LEU A 254 -2.38 -58.19 -13.79
N LEU A 255 -1.97 -58.79 -12.68
CA LEU A 255 -1.38 -60.13 -12.69
C LEU A 255 -2.19 -61.05 -11.76
N ASP A 256 -2.38 -62.26 -12.27
CA ASP A 256 -3.35 -63.28 -11.89
C ASP A 256 -2.72 -64.33 -10.96
N ARG A 257 -3.59 -65.11 -10.33
CA ARG A 257 -3.27 -66.25 -9.43
C ARG A 257 -2.42 -67.31 -10.13
N ALA A 258 -1.44 -67.87 -9.41
CA ALA A 258 -1.06 -69.28 -9.55
C ALA A 258 -0.33 -69.79 -8.28
N VAL A 259 -0.91 -70.85 -7.70
CA VAL A 259 -0.42 -71.78 -6.65
C VAL A 259 -0.32 -71.27 -5.23
#